data_AF-A0A1U8I4H0-F1
#
_entry.id   AF-A0A1U8I4H0-F1
#
_cell.length_a   1.000
_cell.length_b   1.000
_cell.length_c   1.000
_cell.angle_alpha   90.00
_cell.angle_beta   90.00
_cell.angle_gamma   90.00
#
_symmetry.space_group_name_H-M   'P 1'
#
loop_
_entity.id
_entity.type
_entity.pdbx_description
1 polymer ?
#
loop_
_entity_poly.entity_id
_entity_poly.type
_entity_poly.pdbx_seq_one_letter_code
_entity_poly.pdbx_strand_id
1 'polypeptide(L)'
;MGEEVKVFGFWASPYSHRVELALSLKGVPYEYIEEDILKNKSDLLLKYNPIHKKVLVFLHKEKPIVESIVILEYIEETWKANPILPQNLHDKAIDRFWIKFIDDKCLPAIRKATFSPENERQTAVEEACFSDVCYLLLPFPLPLPLPFPLPLGLQISLVKDFFRFLLHPVRSDGGDVEQGVDDGVPD
;
A
#
# COMPACT_ATOMS: atom_id res chain seq x y z
N MET A 1 -7.87 25.68 -10.52
CA MET A 1 -8.38 24.33 -10.82
C MET A 1 -7.48 23.36 -10.09
N GLY A 2 -8.03 22.60 -9.12
CA GLY A 2 -7.25 21.63 -8.34
C GLY A 2 -6.67 20.53 -9.24
N GLU A 3 -5.57 19.90 -8.82
CA GLU A 3 -4.99 18.78 -9.55
C GLU A 3 -5.91 17.56 -9.43
N GLU A 4 -6.41 17.05 -10.56
CA GLU A 4 -7.30 15.87 -10.59
C GLU A 4 -6.47 14.59 -10.44
N VAL A 5 -6.68 13.89 -9.33
CA VAL A 5 -6.02 12.64 -8.97
C VAL A 5 -7.09 11.57 -8.72
N LYS A 6 -6.98 10.42 -9.40
CA LYS A 6 -7.85 9.25 -9.19
C LYS A 6 -7.05 8.00 -8.95
N VAL A 7 -7.55 7.14 -8.08
CA VAL A 7 -6.95 5.85 -7.75
C VAL A 7 -7.98 4.76 -8.05
N PHE A 8 -7.74 3.98 -9.10
CA PHE A 8 -8.51 2.76 -9.37
C PHE A 8 -7.87 1.63 -8.58
N GLY A 9 -8.55 1.21 -7.51
CA GLY A 9 -8.01 0.31 -6.51
C GLY A 9 -8.98 -0.79 -6.11
N PHE A 10 -8.49 -1.68 -5.25
CA PHE A 10 -9.32 -2.66 -4.57
C PHE A 10 -8.99 -2.58 -3.08
N TRP A 11 -10.00 -2.46 -2.21
CA TRP A 11 -9.80 -2.13 -0.79
C TRP A 11 -8.86 -3.11 -0.04
N ALA A 12 -8.85 -4.39 -0.44
CA ALA A 12 -7.98 -5.43 0.14
C ALA A 12 -6.66 -5.61 -0.62
N SER A 13 -6.35 -4.73 -1.58
CA SER A 13 -5.08 -4.77 -2.33
C SER A 13 -3.98 -4.03 -1.55
N PRO A 14 -2.89 -4.72 -1.16
CA PRO A 14 -1.74 -4.07 -0.53
C PRO A 14 -1.13 -2.99 -1.43
N TYR A 15 -1.18 -3.17 -2.74
CA TYR A 15 -0.67 -2.20 -3.71
C TYR A 15 -1.49 -0.91 -3.73
N SER A 16 -2.82 -1.00 -3.62
CA SER A 16 -3.71 0.16 -3.54
C SER A 16 -3.48 0.93 -2.25
N HIS A 17 -3.44 0.21 -1.12
CA HIS A 17 -3.22 0.80 0.19
C HIS A 17 -1.90 1.58 0.28
N ARG A 18 -0.83 1.06 -0.34
CA ARG A 18 0.47 1.76 -0.42
C ARG A 18 0.37 3.16 -1.05
N VAL A 19 -0.42 3.29 -2.12
CA VAL A 19 -0.62 4.57 -2.83
C VAL A 19 -1.55 5.49 -2.06
N GLU A 20 -2.65 4.96 -1.51
CA GLU A 20 -3.57 5.73 -0.67
C GLU A 20 -2.86 6.33 0.55
N LEU A 21 -2.02 5.53 1.22
CA LEU A 21 -1.22 6.00 2.35
C LEU A 21 -0.22 7.09 1.93
N ALA A 22 0.47 6.92 0.80
CA ALA A 22 1.37 7.94 0.28
C ALA A 22 0.65 9.27 0.00
N LEU A 23 -0.51 9.23 -0.65
CA LEU A 23 -1.32 10.42 -0.93
C LEU A 23 -1.82 11.06 0.38
N SER A 24 -2.26 10.26 1.35
CA SER A 24 -2.70 10.73 2.65
C SER A 24 -1.57 11.43 3.42
N LEU A 25 -0.36 10.87 3.43
CA LEU A 25 0.81 11.48 4.09
C LEU A 25 1.25 12.78 3.40
N LYS A 26 1.03 12.87 2.08
CA LYS A 26 1.26 14.10 1.30
C LYS A 26 0.14 15.13 1.45
N GLY A 27 -1.01 14.76 2.00
CA GLY A 27 -2.20 15.61 2.08
C GLY A 27 -2.80 15.92 0.69
N VAL A 28 -2.63 15.02 -0.28
CA VAL A 28 -3.15 15.18 -1.64
C VAL A 28 -4.57 14.62 -1.68
N PRO A 29 -5.59 15.41 -2.02
CA PRO A 29 -6.94 14.90 -2.22
C PRO A 29 -6.99 14.02 -3.49
N TYR A 30 -7.69 12.90 -3.41
CA TYR A 30 -7.87 11.98 -4.53
C TYR A 30 -9.27 11.37 -4.53
N GLU A 31 -9.74 10.99 -5.71
CA GLU A 31 -10.95 10.19 -5.89
C GLU A 31 -10.57 8.70 -5.90
N TYR A 32 -11.14 7.91 -4.99
CA TYR A 32 -10.97 6.46 -4.99
C TYR A 32 -12.08 5.78 -5.78
N ILE A 33 -11.70 4.94 -6.74
CA ILE A 33 -12.62 4.18 -7.58
C ILE A 33 -12.38 2.69 -7.30
N GLU A 34 -13.37 2.07 -6.65
CA GLU A 34 -13.35 0.64 -6.33
C GLU A 34 -13.52 -0.20 -7.61
N GLU A 35 -12.61 -1.15 -7.82
CA GLU A 35 -12.61 -2.09 -8.93
C GLU A 35 -12.95 -3.51 -8.48
N ASP A 36 -13.82 -4.18 -9.24
CA ASP A 36 -14.07 -5.61 -9.05
C ASP A 36 -12.97 -6.43 -9.73
N ILE A 37 -12.13 -7.06 -8.90
CA ILE A 37 -11.03 -7.92 -9.36
C ILE A 37 -11.42 -9.37 -9.64
N LEU A 38 -12.62 -9.81 -9.20
CA LEU A 38 -13.05 -11.20 -9.23
C LEU A 38 -13.90 -11.52 -10.46
N LYS A 39 -14.85 -10.65 -10.81
CA LYS A 39 -15.87 -10.98 -11.83
C LYS A 39 -15.89 -10.01 -12.98
N ASN A 40 -15.88 -8.70 -12.72
CA ASN A 40 -16.08 -7.72 -13.78
C ASN A 40 -15.19 -6.48 -13.64
N LYS A 41 -13.98 -6.56 -14.20
CA LYS A 41 -13.05 -5.43 -14.26
C LYS A 41 -13.63 -4.33 -15.15
N SER A 42 -13.49 -3.07 -14.74
CA SER A 42 -14.05 -1.96 -15.53
C SER A 42 -13.34 -1.79 -16.88
N ASP A 43 -14.08 -1.27 -17.88
CA ASP A 43 -13.51 -0.91 -19.18
C ASP A 43 -12.42 0.16 -19.06
N LEU A 44 -12.52 1.05 -18.07
CA LEU A 44 -11.53 2.07 -17.77
C LEU A 44 -10.23 1.45 -17.27
N LEU A 45 -10.30 0.48 -16.35
CA LEU A 45 -9.12 -0.24 -15.87
C LEU A 45 -8.39 -0.94 -17.03
N LEU A 46 -9.15 -1.60 -17.90
CA LEU A 46 -8.60 -2.30 -19.06
C LEU A 46 -8.01 -1.33 -20.10
N LYS A 47 -8.62 -0.16 -20.27
CA LYS A 47 -8.12 0.92 -21.13
C LYS A 47 -6.81 1.51 -20.61
N TYR A 48 -6.71 1.76 -19.31
CA TYR A 48 -5.55 2.39 -18.70
C TYR A 48 -4.40 1.43 -18.39
N ASN A 49 -4.68 0.15 -18.15
CA ASN A 49 -3.68 -0.90 -17.94
C ASN A 49 -3.89 -2.09 -18.89
N PRO A 50 -3.70 -1.90 -20.21
CA PRO A 50 -3.96 -2.95 -21.20
C PRO A 50 -2.97 -4.12 -21.11
N ILE A 51 -1.77 -3.89 -20.56
CA ILE A 51 -0.69 -4.88 -20.47
C ILE A 51 -0.97 -5.87 -19.34
N HIS A 52 -1.09 -5.38 -18.10
CA HIS A 52 -1.22 -6.26 -16.94
C HIS A 52 -2.68 -6.56 -16.58
N LYS A 53 -3.61 -5.67 -16.92
CA LYS A 53 -5.04 -5.78 -16.57
C LYS A 53 -5.24 -6.03 -15.07
N LYS A 54 -4.37 -5.45 -14.24
CA LYS A 54 -4.38 -5.58 -12.78
C LYS A 54 -4.80 -4.27 -12.14
N VAL A 55 -5.39 -4.37 -10.95
CA VAL A 55 -5.60 -3.21 -10.09
C VAL A 55 -4.26 -2.72 -9.55
N LEU A 56 -3.85 -1.60 -10.10
CA LEU A 56 -3.74 -0.31 -9.43
C LEU A 56 -3.46 0.63 -10.59
N VAL A 57 -4.40 1.52 -10.89
CA VAL A 57 -4.17 2.58 -11.87
C VAL A 57 -4.27 3.89 -11.14
N PHE A 58 -3.17 4.62 -11.14
CA PHE A 58 -3.11 5.99 -10.67
C PHE A 58 -3.28 6.92 -11.86
N LEU A 59 -4.28 7.80 -11.80
CA LEU A 59 -4.56 8.76 -12.86
C LEU A 59 -4.27 10.16 -12.32
N HIS A 60 -3.33 10.86 -12.93
CA HIS A 60 -3.05 12.26 -12.61
C HIS A 60 -3.15 13.09 -13.89
N LYS A 61 -4.08 14.06 -13.92
CA LYS A 61 -4.36 14.88 -15.13
C LYS A 61 -4.62 14.01 -16.37
N GLU A 62 -5.50 13.02 -16.21
CA GLU A 62 -5.87 12.01 -17.23
C GLU A 62 -4.73 11.13 -17.76
N LYS A 63 -3.54 11.17 -17.13
CA LYS A 63 -2.40 10.34 -17.51
C LYS A 63 -2.28 9.14 -16.58
N PRO A 64 -2.44 7.90 -17.09
CA PRO A 64 -2.39 6.71 -16.26
C PRO A 64 -0.94 6.33 -15.93
N ILE A 65 -0.73 5.90 -14.70
CA ILE A 65 0.50 5.32 -14.18
C ILE A 65 0.12 4.02 -13.48
N VAL A 66 0.93 2.98 -13.70
CA VAL A 66 0.75 1.64 -13.14
C VAL A 66 2.00 1.25 -12.35
N GLU A 67 1.92 0.14 -11.62
CA GLU A 67 2.95 -0.34 -10.67
C GLU A 67 3.08 0.55 -9.43
N SER A 68 2.72 0.00 -8.26
CA SER A 68 2.65 0.77 -7.01
C SER A 68 3.98 1.44 -6.61
N ILE A 69 5.13 0.81 -6.89
CA ILE A 69 6.45 1.39 -6.60
C ILE A 69 6.72 2.59 -7.52
N VAL A 70 6.40 2.46 -8.81
CA VAL A 70 6.57 3.54 -9.80
C VAL A 70 5.66 4.72 -9.44
N ILE A 71 4.42 4.43 -9.04
CA ILE A 71 3.47 5.44 -8.58
C ILE A 71 3.99 6.15 -7.31
N LEU A 72 4.58 5.41 -6.37
CA LEU A 72 5.15 5.98 -5.15
C LEU A 72 6.30 6.96 -5.45
N GLU A 73 7.19 6.59 -6.37
CA GLU A 73 8.26 7.48 -6.84
C GLU A 73 7.70 8.71 -7.55
N TYR A 74 6.67 8.53 -8.39
CA TYR A 74 5.99 9.64 -9.05
C TYR A 74 5.37 10.63 -8.05
N ILE A 75 4.70 10.12 -7.00
CA ILE A 75 4.12 10.93 -5.93
C ILE A 75 5.22 11.72 -5.19
N GLU A 76 6.33 11.07 -4.86
CA GLU A 76 7.46 11.70 -4.17
C GLU A 76 8.08 12.84 -4.98
N GLU A 77 8.19 12.68 -6.30
CA GLU A 77 8.74 13.71 -7.19
C GLU A 77 7.74 14.84 -7.51
N THR A 78 6.45 14.52 -7.56
CA THR A 78 5.37 15.48 -7.89
C THR A 78 5.06 16.39 -6.71
N TRP A 79 4.85 15.82 -5.51
CA TRP A 79 4.53 16.58 -4.30
C TRP A 79 5.72 16.56 -3.34
N LYS A 80 6.61 17.53 -3.52
CA LYS A 80 7.88 17.63 -2.76
C LYS A 80 7.71 17.98 -1.29
N ALA A 81 6.55 18.49 -0.88
CA ALA A 81 6.24 18.71 0.52
C ALA A 81 6.14 17.36 1.26
N ASN A 82 6.56 17.31 2.52
CA ASN A 82 6.50 16.12 3.38
C ASN A 82 7.11 14.87 2.71
N PRO A 83 8.45 14.80 2.53
CA PRO A 83 9.09 13.64 1.92
C PRO A 83 8.76 12.36 2.68
N ILE A 84 8.29 11.34 1.95
CA ILE A 84 7.95 10.02 2.52
C ILE A 84 9.07 9.00 2.28
N LEU A 85 10.00 9.30 1.36
CA LEU A 85 11.17 8.46 1.10
C LEU A 85 12.43 9.11 1.71
N PRO A 86 13.43 8.30 2.12
CA PRO A 86 14.73 8.80 2.53
C PRO A 86 15.33 9.69 1.45
N GLN A 87 16.07 10.73 1.82
CA GLN A 87 16.71 11.61 0.83
C GLN A 87 18.06 11.06 0.34
N ASN A 88 18.75 10.26 1.16
CA ASN A 88 20.01 9.63 0.81
C ASN A 88 19.82 8.53 -0.25
N LEU A 89 20.68 8.50 -1.27
CA LEU A 89 20.61 7.54 -2.37
C LEU A 89 20.78 6.08 -1.91
N HIS A 90 21.65 5.84 -0.94
CA HIS A 90 21.87 4.51 -0.38
C HIS A 90 20.60 4.02 0.33
N ASP A 91 20.01 4.86 1.19
CA ASP A 91 18.82 4.48 1.94
C ASP A 91 17.61 4.28 1.03
N LYS A 92 17.45 5.10 -0.03
CA LYS A 92 16.46 4.85 -1.09
C LYS A 92 16.66 3.49 -1.77
N ALA A 93 17.90 3.08 -2.02
CA ALA A 93 18.20 1.79 -2.64
C ALA A 93 17.84 0.62 -1.70
N ILE A 94 18.09 0.77 -0.40
CA ILE A 94 17.70 -0.21 0.62
C ILE A 94 16.17 -0.32 0.72
N ASP A 95 15.45 0.79 0.73
CA ASP A 95 13.98 0.79 0.77
C ASP A 95 13.39 0.11 -0.47
N ARG A 96 13.90 0.44 -1.67
CA ARG A 96 13.50 -0.22 -2.93
C ARG A 96 13.73 -1.73 -2.89
N PHE A 97 14.86 -2.16 -2.33
CA PHE A 97 15.16 -3.58 -2.16
C PHE A 97 14.10 -4.26 -1.28
N TRP A 98 13.79 -3.70 -0.11
CA TRP A 98 12.83 -4.29 0.81
C TRP A 98 11.41 -4.30 0.25
N ILE A 99 10.97 -3.22 -0.39
CA ILE A 99 9.65 -3.16 -1.03
C ILE A 99 9.55 -4.24 -2.11
N LYS A 100 10.58 -4.37 -2.96
CA LYS A 100 10.62 -5.41 -3.99
C LYS A 100 10.65 -6.82 -3.40
N PHE A 101 11.42 -7.04 -2.34
CA PHE A 101 11.48 -8.32 -1.65
C PHE A 101 10.10 -8.71 -1.09
N ILE A 102 9.41 -7.77 -0.45
CA ILE A 102 8.06 -7.98 0.06
C ILE A 102 7.09 -8.33 -1.08
N ASP A 103 7.13 -7.59 -2.18
CA ASP A 103 6.26 -7.82 -3.33
C ASP A 103 6.50 -9.18 -4.01
N ASP A 104 7.77 -9.59 -4.11
CA ASP A 104 8.18 -10.81 -4.82
C ASP A 104 8.13 -12.08 -3.94
N LYS A 105 8.29 -11.95 -2.61
CA LYS A 105 8.42 -13.09 -1.68
C LYS A 105 7.33 -13.15 -0.63
N CYS A 106 7.13 -12.07 0.11
CA CYS A 106 6.21 -12.08 1.25
C CYS A 106 4.74 -12.09 0.80
N LEU A 107 4.33 -11.20 -0.12
CA LEU A 107 2.94 -11.12 -0.56
C LEU A 107 2.42 -12.41 -1.23
N PRO A 108 3.19 -13.08 -2.12
CA PRO A 108 2.77 -14.37 -2.67
C PRO A 108 2.61 -15.44 -1.59
N ALA A 109 3.52 -15.51 -0.62
CA ALA A 109 3.46 -16.46 0.48
C ALA A 109 2.25 -16.21 1.39
N ILE A 110 1.99 -14.95 1.77
CA ILE A 110 0.82 -14.55 2.54
C ILE A 110 -0.46 -14.90 1.77
N ARG A 111 -0.54 -14.56 0.48
CA ARG A 111 -1.70 -14.88 -0.35
C ARG A 111 -1.96 -16.39 -0.40
N LYS A 112 -0.90 -17.20 -0.56
CA LYS A 112 -1.01 -18.67 -0.54
C LYS A 112 -1.51 -19.14 0.83
N ALA A 113 -0.93 -18.66 1.93
CA ALA A 113 -1.36 -19.04 3.28
C ALA A 113 -2.84 -18.68 3.56
N THR A 114 -3.31 -17.52 3.11
CA THR A 114 -4.68 -17.06 3.35
C THR A 114 -5.71 -17.81 2.51
N PHE A 115 -5.42 -18.06 1.22
CA PHE A 115 -6.38 -18.57 0.26
C PHE A 115 -6.21 -20.05 -0.11
N SER A 116 -5.15 -20.72 0.34
CA SER A 116 -4.97 -22.16 0.14
C SER A 116 -5.86 -23.00 1.08
N PRO A 117 -6.27 -24.20 0.64
CA PRO A 117 -6.95 -25.18 1.48
C PRO A 117 -6.08 -25.61 2.68
N GLU A 118 -6.73 -26.02 3.78
CA GLU A 118 -6.12 -26.31 5.10
C GLU A 118 -4.83 -27.15 5.05
N ASN A 119 -4.79 -28.14 4.14
CA ASN A 119 -3.67 -29.07 3.95
C ASN A 119 -2.39 -28.43 3.39
N GLU A 120 -2.49 -27.27 2.73
CA GLU A 120 -1.36 -26.53 2.15
C GLU A 120 -1.00 -25.28 2.96
N ARG A 121 -1.84 -24.91 3.93
CA ARG A 121 -1.63 -23.72 4.78
C ARG A 121 -0.38 -23.83 5.64
N GLN A 122 -0.10 -25.00 6.22
CA GLN A 122 1.03 -25.18 7.14
C GLN A 122 2.37 -24.86 6.44
N THR A 123 2.59 -25.42 5.25
CA THR A 123 3.78 -25.16 4.43
C THR A 123 3.83 -23.73 3.92
N ALA A 124 2.69 -23.12 3.57
CA ALA A 124 2.64 -21.73 3.15
C ALA A 124 2.91 -20.73 4.29
N VAL A 125 2.45 -21.05 5.51
CA VAL A 125 2.75 -20.30 6.74
C VAL A 125 4.23 -20.44 7.08
N GLU A 126 4.81 -21.64 6.95
CA GLU A 126 6.25 -21.85 7.11
C GLU A 126 7.05 -21.05 6.07
N GLU A 127 6.68 -21.08 4.78
CA GLU A 127 7.31 -20.27 3.72
C GLU A 127 7.18 -18.75 3.98
N ALA A 128 6.06 -18.30 4.54
CA ALA A 128 5.85 -16.91 4.95
C ALA A 128 6.69 -16.53 6.20
N CYS A 129 6.75 -17.42 7.19
CA CYS A 129 7.52 -17.29 8.44
C CYS A 129 9.04 -17.48 8.26
N PHE A 130 9.48 -18.18 7.21
CA PHE A 130 10.91 -18.39 6.91
C PHE A 130 11.57 -17.18 6.24
N SER A 131 10.79 -16.15 5.90
CA SER A 131 11.37 -14.81 5.77
C SER A 131 11.44 -14.24 7.19
N ASP A 132 12.64 -13.91 7.67
CA ASP A 132 12.93 -13.33 9.01
C ASP A 132 12.11 -12.07 9.38
N VAL A 133 11.21 -11.64 8.50
CA VAL A 133 10.24 -10.55 8.63
C VAL A 133 9.24 -10.78 9.76
N CYS A 134 8.85 -12.02 10.06
CA CYS A 134 7.93 -12.31 11.17
C CYS A 134 8.55 -12.06 12.55
N TYR A 135 9.87 -12.18 12.71
CA TYR A 135 10.57 -11.84 13.96
C TYR A 135 10.65 -10.32 14.20
N LEU A 136 10.53 -9.50 13.15
CA LEU A 136 10.58 -8.04 13.24
C LEU A 136 9.24 -7.41 13.67
N LEU A 137 8.17 -8.20 13.78
CA LEU A 137 6.79 -7.70 13.93
C LEU A 137 6.03 -8.25 15.16
N LEU A 138 6.63 -9.11 15.99
CA LEU A 138 6.00 -9.55 17.24
C LEU A 138 6.35 -8.61 18.41
N PRO A 139 5.35 -8.05 19.12
CA PRO A 139 5.58 -7.35 20.37
C PRO A 139 5.79 -8.37 21.50
N PHE A 140 6.97 -8.98 21.61
CA PHE A 140 7.33 -9.75 22.81
C PHE A 140 8.85 -9.71 23.07
N PRO A 141 9.29 -9.54 24.32
CA PRO A 141 10.71 -9.55 24.64
C PRO A 141 11.20 -11.00 24.76
N LEU A 142 12.12 -11.43 23.91
CA LEU A 142 12.94 -12.61 24.22
C LEU A 142 14.41 -12.32 23.91
N PRO A 143 15.35 -12.79 24.75
CA PRO A 143 16.72 -12.31 24.75
C PRO A 143 17.60 -13.22 23.90
N LEU A 144 17.78 -12.92 22.62
CA LEU A 144 18.83 -13.52 21.79
C LEU A 144 19.41 -12.47 20.83
N PRO A 145 20.74 -12.48 20.58
CA PRO A 145 21.38 -11.48 19.74
C PRO A 145 21.02 -11.72 18.27
N LEU A 146 20.38 -10.73 17.64
CA LEU A 146 20.07 -10.70 16.21
C LEU A 146 21.35 -10.78 15.36
N PRO A 147 21.35 -11.49 14.21
CA PRO A 147 22.55 -11.64 13.38
C PRO A 147 22.79 -10.50 12.36
N PHE A 148 21.99 -9.42 12.33
CA PHE A 148 22.16 -8.37 11.33
C PHE A 148 21.86 -6.96 11.87
N PRO A 149 22.68 -5.94 11.58
CA PRO A 149 22.34 -4.55 11.90
C PRO A 149 21.24 -4.08 10.94
N LEU A 150 20.04 -3.86 11.49
CA LEU A 150 18.96 -3.16 10.78
C LEU A 150 19.43 -1.72 10.50
N PRO A 151 19.29 -1.20 9.26
CA PRO A 151 19.58 0.19 8.99
C PRO A 151 18.58 1.08 9.74
N LEU A 152 19.13 1.87 10.67
CA LEU A 152 18.48 3.00 11.32
C LEU A 152 18.04 3.99 10.23
N GLY A 153 16.78 3.96 9.82
CA GLY A 153 16.26 4.95 8.87
C GLY A 153 15.11 4.56 7.96
N LEU A 154 14.49 3.38 8.11
CA LEU A 154 13.19 3.16 7.47
C LEU A 154 12.22 4.20 8.06
N GLN A 155 11.66 5.10 7.26
CA GLN A 155 10.52 5.88 7.74
C GLN A 155 9.39 4.89 8.04
N ILE A 156 9.25 4.68 9.34
CA ILE A 156 8.52 3.63 10.02
C ILE A 156 7.03 3.57 9.65
N SER A 157 6.44 4.62 9.07
CA SER A 157 5.01 4.64 8.76
C SER A 157 4.65 3.69 7.63
N LEU A 158 5.19 3.88 6.42
CA LEU A 158 4.67 3.16 5.24
C LEU A 158 4.80 1.64 5.37
N VAL A 159 5.94 1.15 5.86
CA VAL A 159 6.19 -0.29 5.99
C VAL A 159 5.43 -0.87 7.20
N LYS A 160 5.40 -0.20 8.36
CA LYS A 160 4.64 -0.72 9.51
C LYS A 160 3.13 -0.65 9.29
N ASP A 161 2.63 0.42 8.70
CA ASP A 161 1.20 0.57 8.38
C ASP A 161 0.80 -0.41 7.27
N PHE A 162 1.67 -0.66 6.29
CA PHE A 162 1.48 -1.72 5.32
C PHE A 162 1.45 -3.12 5.96
N PHE A 163 2.36 -3.43 6.89
CA PHE A 163 2.31 -4.70 7.63
C PHE A 163 1.06 -4.78 8.52
N ARG A 164 0.65 -3.68 9.15
CA ARG A 164 -0.60 -3.61 9.92
C ARG A 164 -1.80 -3.89 9.03
N PHE A 165 -1.85 -3.31 7.84
CA PHE A 165 -2.87 -3.57 6.83
C PHE A 165 -2.87 -5.05 6.39
N LEU A 166 -1.70 -5.66 6.18
CA LEU A 166 -1.60 -7.06 5.81
C LEU A 166 -2.14 -8.02 6.88
N LEU A 167 -1.94 -7.69 8.16
CA LEU A 167 -2.44 -8.49 9.29
C LEU A 167 -3.94 -8.25 9.54
N HIS A 168 -4.40 -7.02 9.33
CA HIS A 168 -5.77 -6.59 9.61
C HIS A 168 -6.28 -5.63 8.52
N PRO A 169 -6.72 -6.15 7.37
CA PRO A 169 -7.27 -5.30 6.31
C PRO A 169 -8.63 -4.76 6.75
N VAL A 170 -8.70 -3.46 7.00
CA VAL A 170 -9.95 -2.74 7.30
C VAL A 170 -10.27 -1.86 6.09
N ARG A 171 -11.54 -1.85 5.68
CA ARG A 171 -12.00 -0.92 4.64
C ARG A 171 -11.78 0.51 5.14
N SER A 172 -10.99 1.30 4.42
CA SER A 172 -10.90 2.73 4.69
C SER A 172 -12.16 3.36 4.12
N ASP A 173 -13.14 3.64 4.96
CA ASP A 173 -14.27 4.46 4.56
C ASP A 173 -13.70 5.86 4.28
N GLY A 174 -13.70 6.25 3.00
CA GLY A 174 -13.18 7.55 2.56
C GLY A 174 -13.82 8.66 3.37
N GLY A 175 -13.00 9.57 3.89
CA GLY A 175 -13.38 10.53 4.93
C GLY A 175 -14.74 11.18 4.72
N ASP A 176 -15.62 10.96 5.69
CA ASP A 176 -16.80 11.78 5.88
C ASP A 176 -16.33 13.21 6.20
N VAL A 177 -16.54 14.11 5.23
CA VAL A 177 -16.63 15.53 5.52
C VAL A 177 -17.87 15.68 6.40
N GLU A 178 -17.67 15.94 7.69
CA GLU A 178 -18.75 16.40 8.58
C GLU A 178 -19.49 17.55 7.89
N GLN A 179 -20.67 17.27 7.34
CA GLN A 179 -21.63 18.30 7.05
C GLN A 179 -22.13 18.78 8.41
N GLY A 180 -21.57 19.91 8.85
CA GLY A 180 -22.15 20.69 9.94
C GLY A 180 -23.62 20.93 9.64
N VAL A 181 -24.48 20.33 10.45
CA VAL A 181 -25.88 20.69 10.55
C VAL A 181 -25.89 22.07 11.18
N ASP A 182 -26.08 23.08 10.33
CA ASP A 182 -26.30 24.46 10.74
C ASP A 182 -27.73 24.58 11.30
N ASP A 183 -27.81 24.90 12.59
CA ASP A 183 -29.01 25.15 13.36
C ASP A 183 -29.76 26.37 12.81
N GLY A 184 -30.76 26.13 11.97
CA GLY A 184 -31.66 27.16 11.45
C GLY A 184 -33.04 27.13 12.11
N VAL A 185 -33.17 27.76 13.30
CA VAL A 185 -34.44 28.34 13.79
C VAL A 185 -34.19 29.83 13.98
N PRO A 186 -34.86 30.70 13.19
CA PRO A 186 -36.02 31.48 13.69
C PRO A 186 -37.06 31.78 12.57
N ASP A 187 -38.32 32.17 12.76
CA ASP A 187 -39.18 32.62 13.87
C ASP A 187 -40.58 31.98 13.72
#